data_AF-A0A969Z843-F1
#
_entry.id   AF-A0A969Z843-F1
#
_cell.length_a   1.000
_cell.length_b   1.000
_cell.length_c   1.000
_cell.angle_alpha   90.00
_cell.angle_beta   90.00
_cell.angle_gamma   90.00
#
_symmetry.space_group_name_H-M   'P 1'
#
loop_
_entity.id
_entity.type
_entity.pdbx_description
1 polymer ?
#
loop_
_entity_poly.entity_id
_entity_poly.type
_entity_poly.pdbx_seq_one_letter_code
_entity_poly.pdbx_strand_id
1 'polypeptide(L)'
;MNRSSGVLLPIFSLPGPYGIGSIGTGTGKFAEKLVTAGFRYWQVLPCGHTGAGNSPYQSFSSFAGNPYLIDLDQLADKELLTKKELDAARYSGSRNRIDYGWLWQTRSDLLHLAFSRLDETIGLELVEFINQQQHWLIPYANFLTLKHHHDFRPWWEWSEPLKMAEDDAVNNFISEHQDTYNYYCFLQFAFYRQWQKSKAKINQVGIQIIGDLPFYPATDSVEVWSRPDLFELDESKTVIRVSGVPPDYFSTTGQLWNNPVYDWDKMAQDDYRYWHELLSATLYLYDVVRLDHFRGFESYWAVPAGAETAAEGRWEKGPGLKLFEPLLQAFPAACLLAEDLGEITSDVRNLLTATGLPGMKVLQFAFDPDSVSRDRPHHYPQKIAAFTGTHDNNTLMGWLHGLKEREWELVRDYFGLREGSSPKIARENLRNILRTLWQSQAGLVICPVQDLLGLGSEYRINTPGCTDNNWLVRMTDAQLDRIDTDWFKRLNEITQRTEYT
;
A
#
# COMPACT_ATOMS: atom_id res chain seq x y z
N MET A 1 22.13 0.85 -5.24
CA MET A 1 21.17 1.91 -4.87
C MET A 1 21.95 3.21 -4.73
N ASN A 2 21.63 4.19 -5.58
CA ASN A 2 22.25 5.52 -5.51
C ASN A 2 21.63 6.32 -4.35
N ARG A 3 22.35 7.34 -3.86
CA ARG A 3 21.82 8.22 -2.82
C ARG A 3 20.66 9.02 -3.39
N SER A 4 19.48 8.86 -2.82
CA SER A 4 18.24 9.49 -3.31
C SER A 4 17.26 9.76 -2.18
N SER A 5 16.20 10.49 -2.49
CA SER A 5 15.10 10.75 -1.58
C SER A 5 13.74 10.64 -2.27
N GLY A 6 12.71 10.45 -1.46
CA GLY A 6 11.34 10.40 -1.93
C GLY A 6 10.32 10.79 -0.87
N VAL A 7 9.06 10.80 -1.30
CA VAL A 7 7.92 11.17 -0.46
C VAL A 7 6.91 10.04 -0.44
N LEU A 8 6.41 9.72 0.76
CA LEU A 8 5.26 8.81 0.93
C LEU A 8 3.96 9.64 0.90
N LEU A 9 3.12 9.37 -0.09
CA LEU A 9 1.76 9.93 -0.18
C LEU A 9 0.86 8.91 -0.89
N PRO A 10 -0.13 8.31 -0.21
CA PRO A 10 -1.08 7.42 -0.87
C PRO A 10 -1.89 8.16 -1.96
N ILE A 11 -2.25 7.48 -3.06
CA ILE A 11 -3.05 8.09 -4.14
C ILE A 11 -4.38 8.63 -3.60
N PHE A 12 -5.05 7.88 -2.73
CA PHE A 12 -6.33 8.31 -2.14
C PHE A 12 -6.22 9.62 -1.34
N SER A 13 -5.03 9.93 -0.83
CA SER A 13 -4.74 11.15 -0.08
C SER A 13 -4.48 12.37 -0.95
N LEU A 14 -4.40 12.24 -2.27
CA LEU A 14 -4.27 13.39 -3.16
C LEU A 14 -5.52 14.29 -3.11
N PRO A 15 -5.36 15.61 -3.34
CA PRO A 15 -6.50 16.49 -3.56
C PRO A 15 -7.28 16.05 -4.81
N GLY A 16 -8.59 16.21 -4.74
CA GLY A 16 -9.49 15.80 -5.82
C GLY A 16 -10.93 16.20 -5.50
N PRO A 17 -11.70 16.67 -6.50
CA PRO A 17 -13.02 17.25 -6.28
C PRO A 17 -14.10 16.22 -5.93
N TYR A 18 -13.82 14.92 -6.09
CA TYR A 18 -14.81 13.84 -5.98
C TYR A 18 -14.62 13.00 -4.70
N GLY A 19 -14.25 13.60 -3.57
CA GLY A 19 -14.22 12.93 -2.26
C GLY A 19 -13.02 12.00 -1.99
N ILE A 20 -12.26 11.61 -3.01
CA ILE A 20 -10.99 10.87 -2.91
C ILE A 20 -9.98 11.33 -3.98
N GLY A 21 -8.68 11.12 -3.74
CA GLY A 21 -7.66 11.28 -4.76
C GLY A 21 -7.73 10.18 -5.83
N SER A 22 -7.44 10.52 -7.07
CA SER A 22 -7.58 9.65 -8.25
C SER A 22 -6.31 9.63 -9.12
N ILE A 23 -6.23 8.66 -10.02
CA ILE A 23 -5.10 8.44 -10.95
C ILE A 23 -5.25 9.34 -12.19
N GLY A 24 -5.29 10.66 -11.95
CA GLY A 24 -5.45 11.67 -12.98
C GLY A 24 -4.55 12.86 -12.78
N THR A 25 -5.08 14.05 -13.04
CA THR A 25 -4.32 15.31 -13.02
C THR A 25 -3.57 15.55 -11.70
N GLY A 26 -4.13 15.13 -10.57
CA GLY A 26 -3.49 15.25 -9.25
C GLY A 26 -2.15 14.52 -9.16
N THR A 27 -2.03 13.34 -9.79
CA THR A 27 -0.78 12.55 -9.78
C THR A 27 0.35 13.26 -10.53
N GLY A 28 0.05 13.83 -11.70
CA GLY A 28 1.02 14.58 -12.51
C GLY A 28 1.51 15.85 -11.80
N LYS A 29 0.58 16.65 -11.25
CA LYS A 29 0.93 17.87 -10.48
C LYS A 29 1.80 17.55 -9.28
N PHE A 30 1.51 16.46 -8.57
CA PHE A 30 2.33 16.06 -7.43
C PHE A 30 3.72 15.62 -7.87
N ALA A 31 3.85 14.82 -8.93
CA ALA A 31 5.15 14.42 -9.48
C ALA A 31 5.99 15.62 -9.91
N GLU A 32 5.42 16.61 -10.60
CA GLU A 32 6.14 17.85 -10.96
C GLU A 32 6.63 18.63 -9.73
N LYS A 33 5.83 18.65 -8.65
CA LYS A 33 6.22 19.28 -7.39
C LYS A 33 7.37 18.51 -6.72
N LEU A 34 7.36 17.19 -6.78
CA LEU A 34 8.46 16.36 -6.28
C LEU A 34 9.77 16.63 -7.03
N VAL A 35 9.71 16.73 -8.36
CA VAL A 35 10.87 17.09 -9.22
C VAL A 35 11.41 18.47 -8.82
N THR A 36 10.52 19.45 -8.62
CA THR A 36 10.90 20.80 -8.22
C THR A 36 11.65 20.82 -6.89
N ALA A 37 11.24 19.98 -5.94
CA ALA A 37 11.89 19.80 -4.65
C ALA A 37 13.11 18.86 -4.67
N GLY A 38 13.52 18.35 -5.84
CA GLY A 38 14.69 17.49 -6.00
C GLY A 38 14.52 16.06 -5.50
N PHE A 39 13.28 15.57 -5.36
CA PHE A 39 12.99 14.17 -5.05
C PHE A 39 13.07 13.29 -6.31
N ARG A 40 13.27 11.99 -6.12
CA ARG A 40 13.31 10.98 -7.19
C ARG A 40 12.23 9.91 -7.07
N TYR A 41 11.76 9.68 -5.85
CA TYR A 41 10.82 8.60 -5.58
C TYR A 41 9.50 9.13 -5.02
N TRP A 42 8.41 8.51 -5.44
CA TRP A 42 7.11 8.65 -4.82
C TRP A 42 6.65 7.28 -4.33
N GLN A 43 6.57 7.10 -3.03
CA GLN A 43 5.98 5.90 -2.44
C GLN A 43 4.47 6.05 -2.29
N VAL A 44 3.75 5.05 -2.76
CA VAL A 44 2.31 4.87 -2.57
C VAL A 44 2.04 3.66 -1.68
N LEU A 45 0.80 3.53 -1.23
CA LEU A 45 0.32 2.31 -0.58
C LEU A 45 -0.30 1.36 -1.63
N PRO A 46 -0.67 0.12 -1.25
CA PRO A 46 -1.34 -0.78 -2.18
C PRO A 46 -2.55 -0.09 -2.83
N CYS A 47 -2.71 -0.26 -4.13
CA CYS A 47 -3.82 0.35 -4.88
C CYS A 47 -4.94 -0.67 -5.15
N GLY A 48 -5.04 -1.69 -4.30
CA GLY A 48 -5.97 -2.81 -4.46
C GLY A 48 -7.43 -2.44 -4.19
N HIS A 49 -8.38 -3.19 -4.77
CA HIS A 49 -9.82 -3.01 -4.54
C HIS A 49 -10.18 -3.35 -3.08
N THR A 50 -10.27 -2.32 -2.25
CA THR A 50 -10.49 -2.42 -0.80
C THR A 50 -11.89 -2.91 -0.45
N GLY A 51 -11.98 -3.80 0.53
CA GLY A 51 -13.25 -4.23 1.14
C GLY A 51 -13.65 -3.40 2.36
N ALA A 52 -14.39 -4.04 3.27
CA ALA A 52 -14.79 -3.44 4.54
C ALA A 52 -13.57 -2.94 5.34
N GLY A 53 -13.69 -1.79 6.01
CA GLY A 53 -12.58 -1.16 6.73
C GLY A 53 -11.65 -0.30 5.86
N ASN A 54 -11.79 -0.37 4.52
CA ASN A 54 -11.07 0.47 3.55
C ASN A 54 -9.53 0.37 3.60
N SER A 55 -9.00 -0.68 4.25
CA SER A 55 -7.56 -0.89 4.35
C SER A 55 -6.99 -1.31 3.00
N PRO A 56 -5.96 -0.60 2.47
CA PRO A 56 -5.23 -1.03 1.29
C PRO A 56 -4.64 -2.44 1.40
N TYR A 57 -4.37 -2.89 2.63
CA TYR A 57 -3.81 -4.21 2.96
C TYR A 57 -4.89 -5.30 3.10
N GLN A 58 -6.16 -4.95 2.94
CA GLN A 58 -7.29 -5.89 2.92
C GLN A 58 -8.14 -5.65 1.66
N SER A 59 -7.60 -6.11 0.53
CA SER A 59 -8.24 -6.01 -0.79
C SER A 59 -8.95 -7.31 -1.17
N PHE A 60 -10.00 -7.18 -1.99
CA PHE A 60 -10.71 -8.32 -2.59
C PHE A 60 -9.85 -9.12 -3.57
N SER A 61 -8.75 -8.54 -4.05
CA SER A 61 -7.76 -9.23 -4.86
C SER A 61 -6.38 -8.61 -4.67
N SER A 62 -5.34 -9.44 -4.73
CA SER A 62 -3.94 -9.00 -4.80
C SER A 62 -3.56 -8.41 -6.17
N PHE A 63 -4.38 -8.59 -7.21
CA PHE A 63 -4.13 -8.12 -8.58
C PHE A 63 -5.01 -6.93 -8.99
N ALA A 64 -6.25 -6.89 -8.50
CA ALA A 64 -7.22 -5.89 -8.95
C ALA A 64 -6.95 -4.49 -8.39
N GLY A 65 -7.06 -3.46 -9.23
CA GLY A 65 -6.99 -2.07 -8.83
C GLY A 65 -8.27 -1.52 -8.22
N ASN A 66 -8.15 -0.50 -7.40
CA ASN A 66 -9.26 0.10 -6.67
C ASN A 66 -10.13 1.01 -7.56
N PRO A 67 -11.43 0.71 -7.74
CA PRO A 67 -12.32 1.54 -8.54
C PRO A 67 -12.47 2.98 -8.03
N TYR A 68 -12.25 3.24 -6.74
CA TYR A 68 -12.29 4.60 -6.20
C TYR A 68 -11.17 5.50 -6.73
N LEU A 69 -10.07 4.91 -7.20
CA LEU A 69 -8.93 5.64 -7.74
C LEU A 69 -9.10 5.97 -9.24
N ILE A 70 -10.15 5.47 -9.88
CA ILE A 70 -10.50 5.83 -11.26
C ILE A 70 -10.87 7.33 -11.32
N ASP A 71 -10.17 8.04 -12.18
CA ASP A 71 -10.34 9.46 -12.43
C ASP A 71 -11.55 9.70 -13.34
N LEU A 72 -12.55 10.40 -12.82
CA LEU A 72 -13.81 10.66 -13.52
C LEU A 72 -13.66 11.70 -14.63
N ASP A 73 -12.72 12.65 -14.46
CA ASP A 73 -12.43 13.64 -15.50
C ASP A 73 -11.90 12.95 -16.76
N GLN A 74 -11.00 11.97 -16.62
CA GLN A 74 -10.55 11.16 -17.76
C GLN A 74 -11.64 10.30 -18.40
N LEU A 75 -12.69 9.90 -17.67
CA LEU A 75 -13.85 9.24 -18.28
C LEU A 75 -14.70 10.25 -19.07
N ALA A 76 -14.82 11.49 -18.58
CA ALA A 76 -15.50 12.56 -19.32
C ALA A 76 -14.73 13.02 -20.57
N ASP A 77 -13.40 13.01 -20.55
CA ASP A 77 -12.55 13.23 -21.74
C ASP A 77 -12.81 12.19 -22.84
N LYS A 78 -13.41 11.05 -22.49
CA LYS A 78 -13.83 9.97 -23.39
C LYS A 78 -15.34 9.96 -23.66
N GLU A 79 -16.03 11.04 -23.32
CA GLU A 79 -17.48 11.21 -23.50
C GLU A 79 -18.34 10.16 -22.75
N LEU A 80 -17.74 9.39 -21.83
CA LEU A 80 -18.45 8.42 -21.00
C LEU A 80 -19.21 9.11 -19.86
N LEU A 81 -18.75 10.28 -19.42
CA LEU A 81 -19.41 11.12 -18.44
C LEU A 81 -19.54 12.56 -18.97
N THR A 82 -20.61 13.23 -18.56
CA THR A 82 -20.85 14.63 -18.92
C THR A 82 -20.34 15.56 -17.83
N LYS A 83 -20.02 16.81 -18.21
CA LYS A 83 -19.66 17.85 -17.25
C LYS A 83 -20.72 18.07 -16.17
N LYS A 84 -22.01 17.98 -16.53
CA LYS A 84 -23.13 18.16 -15.59
C LYS A 84 -23.13 17.08 -14.50
N GLU A 85 -22.84 15.84 -14.87
CA GLU A 85 -22.75 14.72 -13.93
C GLU A 85 -21.54 14.89 -13.00
N LEU A 86 -20.40 15.31 -13.53
CA LEU A 86 -19.21 15.62 -12.73
C LEU A 86 -19.47 16.78 -11.76
N ASP A 87 -20.09 17.87 -12.22
CA ASP A 87 -20.43 19.02 -11.38
C ASP A 87 -21.38 18.62 -10.24
N ALA A 88 -22.36 17.74 -10.51
CA ALA A 88 -23.26 17.20 -9.50
C ALA A 88 -22.57 16.23 -8.52
N ALA A 89 -21.53 15.53 -8.96
CA ALA A 89 -20.75 14.60 -8.17
C ALA A 89 -19.65 15.25 -7.31
N ARG A 90 -19.50 16.58 -7.36
CA ARG A 90 -18.50 17.27 -6.55
C ARG A 90 -18.78 17.09 -5.06
N TYR A 91 -17.79 16.59 -4.35
CA TYR A 91 -17.87 16.40 -2.90
C TYR A 91 -17.80 17.73 -2.17
N SER A 92 -18.80 17.99 -1.32
CA SER A 92 -18.94 19.22 -0.54
C SER A 92 -18.55 19.06 0.94
N GLY A 93 -18.20 17.83 1.36
CA GLY A 93 -17.84 17.53 2.75
C GLY A 93 -16.40 17.88 3.10
N SER A 94 -15.77 17.03 3.92
CA SER A 94 -14.43 17.30 4.45
C SER A 94 -13.38 17.38 3.35
N ARG A 95 -12.55 18.43 3.37
CA ARG A 95 -11.44 18.56 2.42
C ARG A 95 -10.21 17.74 2.79
N ASN A 96 -10.11 17.32 4.05
CA ASN A 96 -8.92 16.64 4.59
C ASN A 96 -9.20 15.20 5.00
N ARG A 97 -10.45 14.74 4.87
CA ARG A 97 -10.86 13.37 5.21
C ARG A 97 -11.75 12.78 4.10
N ILE A 98 -11.52 11.52 3.78
CA ILE A 98 -12.35 10.70 2.91
C ILE A 98 -13.62 10.35 3.67
N ASP A 99 -14.74 10.37 2.95
CA ASP A 99 -16.00 9.79 3.38
C ASP A 99 -16.30 8.59 2.48
N TYR A 100 -15.89 7.41 2.94
CA TYR A 100 -16.08 6.17 2.17
C TYR A 100 -17.55 5.77 2.06
N GLY A 101 -18.41 6.17 3.00
CA GLY A 101 -19.85 5.93 2.92
C GLY A 101 -20.47 6.74 1.77
N TRP A 102 -20.10 8.01 1.65
CA TRP A 102 -20.52 8.85 0.52
C TRP A 102 -19.93 8.36 -0.81
N LEU A 103 -18.67 7.90 -0.83
CA LEU A 103 -18.05 7.34 -2.04
C LEU A 103 -18.73 6.07 -2.50
N TRP A 104 -19.08 5.17 -1.57
CA TRP A 104 -19.78 3.93 -1.89
C TRP A 104 -21.08 4.22 -2.65
N GLN A 105 -21.84 5.23 -2.23
CA GLN A 105 -23.10 5.62 -2.86
C GLN A 105 -22.86 6.33 -4.21
N THR A 106 -21.99 7.33 -4.25
CA THR A 106 -21.87 8.22 -5.42
C THR A 106 -20.96 7.70 -6.52
N ARG A 107 -19.90 6.95 -6.17
CA ARG A 107 -18.93 6.47 -7.16
C ARG A 107 -19.54 5.40 -8.05
N SER A 108 -20.27 4.46 -7.44
CA SER A 108 -20.85 3.33 -8.16
C SER A 108 -21.77 3.79 -9.29
N ASP A 109 -22.65 4.75 -9.01
CA ASP A 109 -23.60 5.30 -9.99
C ASP A 109 -22.89 5.88 -11.22
N LEU A 110 -21.83 6.66 -11.01
CA LEU A 110 -21.06 7.28 -12.10
C LEU A 110 -20.29 6.25 -12.91
N LEU A 111 -19.71 5.25 -12.27
CA LEU A 111 -18.97 4.21 -12.97
C LEU A 111 -19.92 3.30 -13.78
N HIS A 112 -21.10 2.98 -13.27
CA HIS A 112 -22.14 2.31 -14.04
C HIS A 112 -22.63 3.14 -15.22
N LEU A 113 -22.75 4.45 -15.04
CA LEU A 113 -23.13 5.35 -16.13
C LEU A 113 -22.06 5.40 -17.22
N ALA A 114 -20.79 5.47 -16.84
CA ALA A 114 -19.68 5.39 -17.78
C ALA A 114 -19.66 4.05 -18.54
N PHE A 115 -19.92 2.95 -17.84
CA PHE A 115 -20.01 1.62 -18.43
C PHE A 115 -21.17 1.48 -19.44
N SER A 116 -22.34 2.06 -19.14
CA SER A 116 -23.48 1.98 -20.07
C SER A 116 -23.31 2.81 -21.36
N ARG A 117 -22.25 3.63 -21.44
CA ARG A 117 -21.95 4.52 -22.57
C ARG A 117 -20.71 4.12 -23.34
N LEU A 118 -20.18 2.91 -23.11
CA LEU A 118 -19.05 2.40 -23.88
C LEU A 118 -19.39 2.40 -25.37
N ASP A 119 -18.54 3.04 -26.17
CA ASP A 119 -18.59 2.94 -27.62
C ASP A 119 -17.94 1.63 -28.10
N GLU A 120 -18.10 1.33 -29.40
CA GLU A 120 -17.54 0.12 -30.02
C GLU A 120 -16.02 0.05 -29.91
N THR A 121 -15.33 1.19 -29.96
CA THR A 121 -13.85 1.24 -29.91
C THR A 121 -13.35 0.85 -28.52
N ILE A 122 -13.93 1.46 -27.47
CA ILE A 122 -13.57 1.13 -26.09
C ILE A 122 -14.03 -0.29 -25.75
N GLY A 123 -15.15 -0.75 -26.30
CA GLY A 123 -15.60 -2.13 -26.18
C GLY A 123 -14.58 -3.14 -26.70
N LEU A 124 -13.97 -2.88 -27.86
CA LEU A 124 -12.90 -3.73 -28.40
C LEU A 124 -11.62 -3.70 -27.55
N GLU A 125 -11.21 -2.52 -27.06
CA GLU A 125 -10.06 -2.39 -26.14
C GLU A 125 -10.29 -3.17 -24.83
N LEU A 126 -11.52 -3.16 -24.31
CA LEU A 126 -11.92 -3.91 -23.12
C LEU A 126 -11.81 -5.42 -23.36
N VAL A 127 -12.29 -5.93 -24.50
CA VAL A 127 -12.17 -7.36 -24.86
C VAL A 127 -10.71 -7.78 -24.95
N GLU A 128 -9.86 -6.96 -25.56
CA GLU A 128 -8.42 -7.22 -25.62
C GLU A 128 -7.79 -7.27 -24.22
N PHE A 129 -8.13 -6.32 -23.36
CA PHE A 129 -7.67 -6.31 -21.96
C PHE A 129 -8.10 -7.58 -21.21
N ILE A 130 -9.37 -8.00 -21.37
CA ILE A 130 -9.88 -9.23 -20.75
C ILE A 130 -9.05 -10.43 -21.20
N ASN A 131 -8.77 -10.57 -22.51
CA ASN A 131 -7.98 -11.68 -23.04
C ASN A 131 -6.54 -11.68 -22.51
N GLN A 132 -5.92 -10.51 -22.37
CA GLN A 132 -4.56 -10.36 -21.84
C GLN A 132 -4.47 -10.65 -20.34
N GLN A 133 -5.51 -10.32 -19.58
CA GLN A 133 -5.52 -10.41 -18.10
C GLN A 133 -6.36 -11.57 -17.56
N GLN A 134 -6.80 -12.48 -18.42
CA GLN A 134 -7.80 -13.51 -18.10
C GLN A 134 -7.47 -14.34 -16.85
N HIS A 135 -6.19 -14.62 -16.59
CA HIS A 135 -5.76 -15.50 -15.49
C HIS A 135 -6.19 -15.02 -14.10
N TRP A 136 -6.19 -13.71 -13.86
CA TRP A 136 -6.66 -13.13 -12.60
C TRP A 136 -7.99 -12.38 -12.76
N LEU A 137 -8.26 -11.81 -13.94
CA LEU A 137 -9.43 -10.97 -14.15
C LEU A 137 -10.73 -11.78 -14.16
N ILE A 138 -10.75 -12.96 -14.80
CA ILE A 138 -11.93 -13.83 -14.82
C ILE A 138 -12.34 -14.24 -13.40
N PRO A 139 -11.45 -14.85 -12.58
CA PRO A 139 -11.84 -15.22 -11.22
C PRO A 139 -12.23 -13.99 -10.38
N TYR A 140 -11.55 -12.85 -10.56
CA TYR A 140 -11.91 -11.61 -9.87
C TYR A 140 -13.32 -11.12 -10.25
N ALA A 141 -13.65 -11.07 -11.54
CA ALA A 141 -14.95 -10.61 -12.02
C ALA A 141 -16.07 -11.60 -11.61
N ASN A 142 -15.79 -12.90 -11.61
CA ASN A 142 -16.71 -13.91 -11.07
C ASN A 142 -16.98 -13.67 -9.59
N PHE A 143 -15.91 -13.54 -8.79
CA PHE A 143 -15.98 -13.31 -7.34
C PHE A 143 -16.77 -12.04 -7.01
N LEU A 144 -16.47 -10.91 -7.66
CA LEU A 144 -17.17 -9.65 -7.41
C LEU A 144 -18.62 -9.67 -7.91
N THR A 145 -18.92 -10.40 -8.98
CA THR A 145 -20.30 -10.57 -9.45
C THR A 145 -21.13 -11.36 -8.44
N LEU A 146 -20.60 -12.49 -7.97
CA LEU A 146 -21.23 -13.27 -6.90
C LEU A 146 -21.42 -12.42 -5.65
N LYS A 147 -20.37 -11.71 -5.23
CA LYS A 147 -20.39 -10.85 -4.06
C LYS A 147 -21.43 -9.73 -4.17
N HIS A 148 -21.53 -9.07 -5.32
CA HIS A 148 -22.53 -8.03 -5.59
C HIS A 148 -23.95 -8.54 -5.37
N HIS A 149 -24.27 -9.72 -5.92
CA HIS A 149 -25.60 -10.32 -5.83
C HIS A 149 -25.88 -11.04 -4.50
N HIS A 150 -24.90 -11.08 -3.59
CA HIS A 150 -25.04 -11.58 -2.22
C HIS A 150 -24.86 -10.45 -1.18
N ASP A 151 -25.19 -9.21 -1.55
CA ASP A 151 -25.14 -8.03 -0.68
C ASP A 151 -23.75 -7.75 -0.08
N PHE A 152 -22.70 -8.07 -0.84
CA PHE A 152 -21.30 -8.00 -0.44
C PHE A 152 -20.92 -8.84 0.78
N ARG A 153 -21.76 -9.83 1.15
CA ARG A 153 -21.42 -10.82 2.17
C ARG A 153 -20.15 -11.60 1.80
N PRO A 154 -19.38 -12.04 2.80
CA PRO A 154 -18.16 -12.79 2.54
C PRO A 154 -18.46 -14.15 1.89
N TRP A 155 -17.50 -14.66 1.13
CA TRP A 155 -17.73 -15.84 0.27
C TRP A 155 -18.07 -17.13 1.02
N TRP A 156 -17.68 -17.23 2.29
CA TRP A 156 -18.03 -18.38 3.14
C TRP A 156 -19.50 -18.39 3.58
N GLU A 157 -20.27 -17.32 3.33
CA GLU A 157 -21.72 -17.25 3.57
C GLU A 157 -22.57 -17.55 2.33
N TRP A 158 -21.95 -17.82 1.17
CA TRP A 158 -22.66 -18.19 -0.05
C TRP A 158 -23.18 -19.64 0.01
N SER A 159 -24.04 -20.01 -0.94
CA SER A 159 -24.47 -21.41 -1.07
C SER A 159 -23.28 -22.33 -1.29
N GLU A 160 -23.37 -23.59 -0.82
CA GLU A 160 -22.23 -24.51 -0.82
C GLU A 160 -21.54 -24.64 -2.20
N PRO A 161 -22.25 -24.79 -3.34
CA PRO A 161 -21.58 -24.88 -4.65
C PRO A 161 -20.79 -23.61 -5.02
N LEU A 162 -21.30 -22.43 -4.64
CA LEU A 162 -20.65 -21.14 -4.92
C LEU A 162 -19.48 -20.89 -3.96
N LYS A 163 -19.64 -21.20 -2.67
CA LYS A 163 -18.56 -21.18 -1.67
C LYS A 163 -17.41 -22.09 -2.11
N MET A 164 -17.74 -23.28 -2.61
CA MET A 164 -16.78 -24.26 -3.11
C MET A 164 -16.16 -23.89 -4.46
N ALA A 165 -16.64 -22.82 -5.11
CA ALA A 165 -16.20 -22.38 -6.43
C ALA A 165 -16.35 -23.49 -7.48
N GLU A 166 -17.45 -24.25 -7.43
CA GLU A 166 -17.75 -25.28 -8.42
C GLU A 166 -17.98 -24.63 -9.80
N ASP A 167 -17.23 -25.06 -10.81
CA ASP A 167 -17.22 -24.45 -12.14
C ASP A 167 -18.63 -24.32 -12.73
N ASP A 168 -19.44 -25.37 -12.68
CA ASP A 168 -20.81 -25.36 -13.23
C ASP A 168 -21.71 -24.36 -12.50
N ALA A 169 -21.63 -24.30 -11.17
CA ALA A 169 -22.44 -23.37 -10.37
C ALA A 169 -22.06 -21.92 -10.64
N VAL A 170 -20.75 -21.63 -10.68
CA VAL A 170 -20.23 -20.29 -10.98
C VAL A 170 -20.57 -19.90 -12.41
N ASN A 171 -20.30 -20.75 -13.40
CA ASN A 171 -20.56 -20.43 -14.81
C ASN A 171 -22.04 -20.19 -15.10
N ASN A 172 -22.94 -21.00 -14.53
CA ASN A 172 -24.37 -20.78 -14.63
C ASN A 172 -24.77 -19.42 -14.03
N PHE A 173 -24.28 -19.11 -12.82
CA PHE A 173 -24.55 -17.82 -12.17
C PHE A 173 -24.06 -16.65 -13.02
N ILE A 174 -22.84 -16.73 -13.57
CA ILE A 174 -22.26 -15.66 -14.39
C ILE A 174 -22.99 -15.51 -15.73
N SER A 175 -23.49 -16.60 -16.32
CA SER A 175 -24.30 -16.54 -17.54
C SER A 175 -25.59 -15.74 -17.35
N GLU A 176 -26.19 -15.78 -16.15
CA GLU A 176 -27.39 -15.02 -15.79
C GLU A 176 -27.09 -13.55 -15.42
N HIS A 177 -25.83 -13.23 -15.10
CA HIS A 177 -25.41 -11.92 -14.56
C HIS A 177 -24.26 -11.28 -15.36
N GLN A 178 -24.27 -11.46 -16.69
CA GLN A 178 -23.24 -10.97 -17.61
C GLN A 178 -22.97 -9.47 -17.52
N ASP A 179 -24.00 -8.65 -17.34
CA ASP A 179 -23.82 -7.18 -17.24
C ASP A 179 -22.99 -6.79 -16.01
N THR A 180 -23.22 -7.44 -14.86
CA THR A 180 -22.44 -7.23 -13.64
C THR A 180 -21.00 -7.72 -13.81
N TYR A 181 -20.81 -8.87 -14.44
CA TYR A 181 -19.49 -9.41 -14.77
C TYR A 181 -18.69 -8.46 -15.67
N ASN A 182 -19.30 -7.99 -16.76
CA ASN A 182 -18.69 -7.06 -17.70
C ASN A 182 -18.39 -5.70 -17.05
N TYR A 183 -19.25 -5.25 -16.14
CA TYR A 183 -18.99 -4.05 -15.36
C TYR A 183 -17.70 -4.17 -14.52
N TYR A 184 -17.51 -5.27 -13.78
CA TYR A 184 -16.28 -5.47 -13.01
C TYR A 184 -15.03 -5.62 -13.88
N CYS A 185 -15.16 -6.20 -15.08
CA CYS A 185 -14.09 -6.19 -16.08
C CYS A 185 -13.75 -4.76 -16.54
N PHE A 186 -14.77 -3.96 -16.84
CA PHE A 186 -14.61 -2.55 -17.23
C PHE A 186 -13.90 -1.73 -16.16
N LEU A 187 -14.24 -1.91 -14.88
CA LEU A 187 -13.58 -1.18 -13.78
C LEU A 187 -12.07 -1.41 -13.78
N GLN A 188 -11.66 -2.66 -13.97
CA GLN A 188 -10.23 -3.01 -14.01
C GLN A 188 -9.56 -2.48 -15.27
N PHE A 189 -10.20 -2.59 -16.42
CA PHE A 189 -9.70 -1.96 -17.65
C PHE A 189 -9.48 -0.46 -17.48
N ALA A 190 -10.47 0.26 -16.94
CA ALA A 190 -10.39 1.70 -16.71
C ALA A 190 -9.25 2.05 -15.74
N PHE A 191 -9.13 1.33 -14.62
CA PHE A 191 -8.03 1.49 -13.67
C PHE A 191 -6.67 1.30 -14.32
N TYR A 192 -6.44 0.15 -14.96
CA TYR A 192 -5.14 -0.20 -15.52
C TYR A 192 -4.73 0.75 -16.66
N ARG A 193 -5.68 1.14 -17.52
CA ARG A 193 -5.45 2.13 -18.58
C ARG A 193 -5.01 3.47 -18.02
N GLN A 194 -5.70 3.97 -17.00
CA GLN A 194 -5.35 5.25 -16.37
C GLN A 194 -4.03 5.15 -15.61
N TRP A 195 -3.78 4.04 -14.90
CA TRP A 195 -2.54 3.79 -14.19
C TRP A 195 -1.32 3.82 -15.10
N GLN A 196 -1.33 3.05 -16.19
CA GLN A 196 -0.20 2.98 -17.12
C GLN A 196 0.09 4.35 -17.76
N LYS A 197 -0.95 5.08 -18.16
CA LYS A 197 -0.81 6.44 -18.70
C LYS A 197 -0.21 7.41 -17.67
N SER A 198 -0.67 7.35 -16.42
CA SER A 198 -0.19 8.22 -15.34
C SER A 198 1.24 7.87 -14.93
N LYS A 199 1.55 6.58 -14.73
CA LYS A 199 2.91 6.08 -14.45
C LYS A 199 3.89 6.52 -15.53
N ALA A 200 3.57 6.34 -16.81
CA ALA A 200 4.44 6.77 -17.90
C ALA A 200 4.78 8.26 -17.83
N LYS A 201 3.80 9.12 -17.50
CA LYS A 201 4.02 10.57 -17.32
C LYS A 201 4.86 10.90 -16.09
N ILE A 202 4.59 10.23 -14.96
CA ILE A 202 5.35 10.39 -13.70
C ILE A 202 6.82 10.00 -13.94
N ASN A 203 7.05 8.88 -14.62
CA ASN A 203 8.39 8.42 -14.98
C ASN A 203 9.08 9.37 -15.97
N GLN A 204 8.34 9.92 -16.94
CA GLN A 204 8.88 10.87 -17.93
C GLN A 204 9.38 12.18 -17.28
N VAL A 205 8.75 12.65 -16.20
CA VAL A 205 9.25 13.81 -15.45
C VAL A 205 10.40 13.48 -14.49
N GLY A 206 10.79 12.20 -14.38
CA GLY A 206 11.94 11.74 -13.60
C GLY A 206 11.61 11.28 -12.19
N ILE A 207 10.35 10.91 -11.91
CA ILE A 207 9.94 10.30 -10.65
C ILE A 207 9.68 8.81 -10.86
N GLN A 208 10.22 7.96 -9.98
CA GLN A 208 9.91 6.53 -9.94
C GLN A 208 8.89 6.25 -8.82
N ILE A 209 7.95 5.34 -9.08
CA ILE A 209 6.91 4.96 -8.12
C ILE A 209 7.38 3.74 -7.32
N ILE A 210 7.41 3.89 -6.00
CA ILE A 210 7.57 2.77 -5.07
C ILE A 210 6.19 2.28 -4.67
N GLY A 211 5.84 1.07 -5.09
CA GLY A 211 4.65 0.38 -4.65
C GLY A 211 4.89 -0.47 -3.42
N ASP A 212 3.82 -1.13 -2.99
CA ASP A 212 3.77 -1.89 -1.76
C ASP A 212 3.00 -3.18 -2.01
N LEU A 213 3.61 -4.32 -1.70
CA LEU A 213 3.06 -5.65 -1.88
C LEU A 213 2.75 -6.25 -0.51
N PRO A 214 1.47 -6.28 -0.09
CA PRO A 214 1.05 -6.94 1.14
C PRO A 214 1.50 -8.40 1.17
N PHE A 215 1.91 -8.88 2.35
CA PHE A 215 2.36 -10.27 2.48
C PHE A 215 1.22 -11.27 2.32
N TYR A 216 0.07 -11.01 2.95
CA TYR A 216 -1.12 -11.86 2.87
C TYR A 216 -2.28 -11.14 2.15
N PRO A 217 -3.09 -11.85 1.33
CA PRO A 217 -4.38 -11.34 0.89
C PRO A 217 -5.38 -11.33 2.04
N ALA A 218 -6.49 -10.62 1.88
CA ALA A 218 -7.61 -10.70 2.83
C ALA A 218 -8.26 -12.10 2.80
N THR A 219 -8.86 -12.54 3.90
CA THR A 219 -9.62 -13.80 3.94
C THR A 219 -10.78 -13.79 2.96
N ASP A 220 -11.50 -12.68 2.90
CA ASP A 220 -12.59 -12.46 1.94
C ASP A 220 -12.04 -11.89 0.62
N SER A 221 -11.26 -12.70 -0.10
CA SER A 221 -10.65 -12.35 -1.38
C SER A 221 -10.81 -13.45 -2.42
N VAL A 222 -10.66 -13.07 -3.69
CA VAL A 222 -10.72 -13.99 -4.81
C VAL A 222 -9.61 -15.04 -4.74
N GLU A 223 -8.40 -14.68 -4.28
CA GLU A 223 -7.30 -15.65 -4.21
C GLU A 223 -7.62 -16.76 -3.20
N VAL A 224 -8.16 -16.43 -2.03
CA VAL A 224 -8.53 -17.45 -1.03
C VAL A 224 -9.72 -18.29 -1.49
N TRP A 225 -10.71 -17.67 -2.13
CA TRP A 225 -11.90 -18.37 -2.62
C TRP A 225 -11.61 -19.33 -3.79
N SER A 226 -10.87 -18.85 -4.79
CA SER A 226 -10.62 -19.56 -6.06
C SER A 226 -9.37 -20.44 -6.04
N ARG A 227 -8.41 -20.15 -5.15
CA ARG A 227 -7.15 -20.90 -5.00
C ARG A 227 -6.95 -21.34 -3.54
N PRO A 228 -7.89 -22.13 -2.98
CA PRO A 228 -7.81 -22.58 -1.59
C PRO A 228 -6.55 -23.43 -1.32
N ASP A 229 -5.96 -24.03 -2.35
CA ASP A 229 -4.72 -24.81 -2.31
C ASP A 229 -3.49 -24.02 -1.84
N LEU A 230 -3.54 -22.68 -1.93
CA LEU A 230 -2.45 -21.80 -1.53
C LEU A 230 -2.45 -21.50 -0.02
N PHE A 231 -3.51 -21.87 0.70
CA PHE A 231 -3.74 -21.45 2.08
C PHE A 231 -4.09 -22.63 2.99
N GLU A 232 -3.88 -22.45 4.29
CA GLU A 232 -4.24 -23.47 5.28
C GLU A 232 -5.74 -23.45 5.59
N LEU A 233 -6.52 -24.09 4.71
CA LEU A 233 -7.95 -24.30 4.84
C LEU A 233 -8.27 -25.79 5.04
N ASP A 234 -9.36 -26.09 5.75
CA ASP A 234 -9.88 -27.47 5.83
C ASP A 234 -10.70 -27.84 4.58
N GLU A 235 -11.19 -29.08 4.52
CA GLU A 235 -11.99 -29.58 3.39
C GLU A 235 -13.28 -28.77 3.14
N SER A 236 -13.76 -28.03 4.14
CA SER A 236 -14.93 -27.15 4.06
C SER A 236 -14.59 -25.71 3.67
N LYS A 237 -13.33 -25.44 3.28
CA LYS A 237 -12.73 -24.12 3.07
C LYS A 237 -12.78 -23.23 4.32
N THR A 238 -12.72 -23.80 5.52
CA THR A 238 -12.62 -23.02 6.75
C THR A 238 -11.16 -22.78 7.09
N VAL A 239 -10.81 -21.55 7.47
CA VAL A 239 -9.43 -21.18 7.83
C VAL A 239 -9.00 -21.94 9.07
N ILE A 240 -7.87 -22.65 9.01
CA ILE A 240 -7.33 -23.43 10.14
C ILE A 240 -6.50 -22.52 11.04
N ARG A 241 -5.63 -21.69 10.43
CA ARG A 241 -4.77 -20.74 11.13
C ARG A 241 -4.73 -19.40 10.42
N VAL A 242 -4.62 -18.35 11.22
CA VAL A 242 -4.57 -16.97 10.76
C VAL A 242 -3.24 -16.32 11.13
N SER A 243 -2.90 -15.27 10.40
CA SER A 243 -1.70 -14.47 10.61
C SER A 243 -1.83 -13.52 11.79
N GLY A 244 -0.69 -13.21 12.39
CA GLY A 244 -0.55 -12.08 13.30
C GLY A 244 0.92 -11.80 13.60
N VAL A 245 1.16 -11.12 14.70
CA VAL A 245 2.47 -11.01 15.34
C VAL A 245 2.33 -11.29 16.84
N PRO A 246 3.35 -11.89 17.47
CA PRO A 246 3.29 -12.23 18.89
C PRO A 246 3.18 -10.98 19.76
N PRO A 247 2.80 -11.14 21.05
CA PRO A 247 2.99 -10.11 22.04
C PRO A 247 4.43 -9.61 22.06
N ASP A 248 4.58 -8.29 22.07
CA ASP A 248 5.86 -7.61 22.16
C ASP A 248 5.78 -6.45 23.16
N TYR A 249 6.84 -5.65 23.26
CA TYR A 249 6.90 -4.52 24.18
C TYR A 249 5.93 -3.38 23.80
N PHE A 250 5.37 -3.38 22.58
CA PHE A 250 4.35 -2.43 22.13
C PHE A 250 2.92 -2.95 22.33
N SER A 251 2.70 -4.28 22.28
CA SER A 251 1.39 -4.91 22.44
C SER A 251 1.46 -6.16 23.32
N THR A 252 0.83 -6.11 24.49
CA THR A 252 0.75 -7.23 25.44
C THR A 252 -0.06 -8.42 24.92
N THR A 253 -0.87 -8.24 23.87
CA THR A 253 -1.71 -9.30 23.26
C THR A 253 -1.26 -9.67 21.85
N GLY A 254 -0.16 -9.08 21.37
CA GLY A 254 0.23 -9.15 19.96
C GLY A 254 -0.77 -8.44 19.06
N GLN A 255 -0.73 -8.73 17.77
CA GLN A 255 -1.71 -8.21 16.81
C GLN A 255 -2.25 -9.36 15.98
N LEU A 256 -3.57 -9.51 15.97
CA LEU A 256 -4.26 -10.53 15.18
C LEU A 256 -4.76 -9.89 13.90
N TRP A 257 -4.18 -10.26 12.76
CA TRP A 257 -4.51 -9.67 11.46
C TRP A 257 -5.63 -10.43 10.73
N ASN A 258 -5.87 -11.68 11.13
CA ASN A 258 -6.93 -12.55 10.63
C ASN A 258 -6.85 -12.97 9.15
N ASN A 259 -5.78 -12.62 8.44
CA ASN A 259 -5.52 -13.19 7.11
C ASN A 259 -5.22 -14.70 7.21
N PRO A 260 -5.60 -15.52 6.23
CA PRO A 260 -5.20 -16.93 6.22
C PRO A 260 -3.69 -17.03 5.98
N VAL A 261 -3.04 -17.96 6.67
CA VAL A 261 -1.62 -18.25 6.41
C VAL A 261 -1.46 -19.12 5.15
N TYR A 262 -0.33 -18.97 4.48
CA TYR A 262 -0.02 -19.75 3.28
C TYR A 262 0.32 -21.20 3.60
N ASP A 263 -0.08 -22.12 2.72
CA ASP A 263 0.49 -23.46 2.67
C ASP A 263 1.74 -23.43 1.77
N TRP A 264 2.89 -23.12 2.38
CA TRP A 264 4.17 -23.01 1.67
C TRP A 264 4.64 -24.33 1.05
N ASP A 265 4.24 -25.47 1.61
CA ASP A 265 4.59 -26.80 1.09
C ASP A 265 3.77 -27.12 -0.17
N LYS A 266 2.53 -26.64 -0.26
CA LYS A 266 1.73 -26.68 -1.49
C LYS A 266 2.29 -25.76 -2.55
N MET A 267 2.59 -24.51 -2.21
CA MET A 267 3.21 -23.58 -3.16
C MET A 267 4.56 -24.07 -3.68
N ALA A 268 5.34 -24.81 -2.88
CA ALA A 268 6.60 -25.37 -3.33
C ALA A 268 6.44 -26.44 -4.45
N GLN A 269 5.25 -27.02 -4.62
CA GLN A 269 4.99 -28.07 -5.62
C GLN A 269 4.87 -27.52 -7.05
N ASP A 270 4.58 -26.22 -7.20
CA ASP A 270 4.51 -25.53 -8.50
C ASP A 270 5.56 -24.41 -8.63
N ASP A 271 6.67 -24.54 -7.89
CA ASP A 271 7.78 -23.58 -7.86
C ASP A 271 7.33 -22.15 -7.51
N TYR A 272 6.39 -22.05 -6.55
CA TYR A 272 5.85 -20.79 -6.05
C TYR A 272 5.23 -19.90 -7.14
N ARG A 273 4.55 -20.53 -8.11
CA ARG A 273 4.00 -19.85 -9.30
C ARG A 273 3.18 -18.61 -8.95
N TYR A 274 2.36 -18.69 -7.89
CA TYR A 274 1.57 -17.56 -7.40
C TYR A 274 2.41 -16.31 -7.11
N TRP A 275 3.55 -16.47 -6.43
CA TRP A 275 4.43 -15.34 -6.09
C TRP A 275 5.16 -14.78 -7.31
N HIS A 276 5.48 -15.61 -8.30
CA HIS A 276 6.01 -15.15 -9.59
C HIS A 276 4.98 -14.30 -10.35
N GLU A 277 3.73 -14.78 -10.44
CA GLU A 277 2.64 -14.06 -11.10
C GLU A 277 2.32 -12.75 -10.37
N LEU A 278 2.24 -12.79 -9.05
CA LEU A 278 1.97 -11.62 -8.21
C LEU A 278 3.07 -10.56 -8.30
N LEU A 279 4.34 -10.96 -8.24
CA LEU A 279 5.44 -10.01 -8.38
C LEU A 279 5.47 -9.41 -9.79
N SER A 280 5.23 -10.20 -10.83
CA SER A 280 5.15 -9.72 -12.22
C SER A 280 4.05 -8.66 -12.38
N ALA A 281 2.85 -8.93 -11.86
CA ALA A 281 1.74 -7.97 -11.89
C ALA A 281 2.06 -6.68 -11.10
N THR A 282 2.74 -6.82 -9.97
CA THR A 282 3.12 -5.68 -9.13
C THR A 282 4.20 -4.81 -9.80
N LEU A 283 5.19 -5.42 -10.46
CA LEU A 283 6.21 -4.71 -11.24
C LEU A 283 5.66 -4.04 -12.51
N TYR A 284 4.50 -4.50 -13.00
CA TYR A 284 3.78 -3.79 -14.05
C TYR A 284 3.21 -2.45 -13.55
N LEU A 285 2.83 -2.38 -12.26
CA LEU A 285 2.30 -1.18 -11.64
C LEU A 285 3.39 -0.24 -11.11
N TYR A 286 4.52 -0.74 -10.66
CA TYR A 286 5.50 0.05 -9.89
C TYR A 286 6.93 -0.13 -10.40
N ASP A 287 7.78 0.87 -10.19
CA ASP A 287 9.20 0.80 -10.57
C ASP A 287 10.05 0.13 -9.49
N VAL A 288 9.61 0.25 -8.23
CA VAL A 288 10.20 -0.40 -7.05
C VAL A 288 9.07 -1.00 -6.23
N VAL A 289 9.29 -2.18 -5.64
CA VAL A 289 8.28 -2.87 -4.83
C VAL A 289 8.79 -3.07 -3.41
N ARG A 290 8.09 -2.50 -2.42
CA ARG A 290 8.24 -2.88 -1.01
C ARG A 290 7.54 -4.21 -0.79
N LEU A 291 8.25 -5.20 -0.28
CA LEU A 291 7.72 -6.46 0.22
C LEU A 291 7.36 -6.25 1.69
N ASP A 292 6.06 -6.13 1.95
CA ASP A 292 5.52 -6.02 3.31
C ASP A 292 5.85 -7.28 4.12
N HIS A 293 6.07 -7.12 5.42
CA HIS A 293 6.32 -8.20 6.36
C HIS A 293 7.37 -9.21 5.88
N PHE A 294 8.51 -8.74 5.35
CA PHE A 294 9.54 -9.61 4.75
C PHE A 294 9.98 -10.74 5.67
N ARG A 295 9.97 -10.50 6.99
CA ARG A 295 10.31 -11.54 7.97
C ARG A 295 9.45 -12.80 7.84
N GLY A 296 8.20 -12.67 7.36
CA GLY A 296 7.26 -13.74 7.06
C GLY A 296 7.82 -14.81 6.11
N PHE A 297 8.73 -14.42 5.21
CA PHE A 297 9.39 -15.36 4.31
C PHE A 297 10.44 -16.22 5.02
N GLU A 298 10.99 -15.78 6.15
CA GLU A 298 11.91 -16.60 6.96
C GLU A 298 11.13 -17.44 7.97
N SER A 299 10.23 -16.81 8.71
CA SER A 299 9.29 -17.45 9.64
C SER A 299 8.05 -16.58 9.76
N TYR A 300 6.89 -17.11 10.10
CA TYR A 300 5.65 -16.34 10.28
C TYR A 300 4.93 -16.79 11.55
N TRP A 301 4.15 -15.89 12.14
CA TRP A 301 3.39 -16.19 13.35
C TRP A 301 2.00 -16.69 12.96
N ALA A 302 1.75 -17.97 13.23
CA ALA A 302 0.50 -18.64 12.90
C ALA A 302 -0.32 -18.86 14.17
N VAL A 303 -1.52 -18.28 14.21
CA VAL A 303 -2.46 -18.33 15.34
C VAL A 303 -3.62 -19.25 14.97
N PRO A 304 -4.10 -20.13 15.86
CA PRO A 304 -5.33 -20.89 15.61
C PRO A 304 -6.50 -19.97 15.24
N ALA A 305 -7.26 -20.32 14.20
CA ALA A 305 -8.43 -19.54 13.83
C ALA A 305 -9.46 -19.52 14.98
N GLY A 306 -10.09 -18.36 15.20
CA GLY A 306 -11.04 -18.15 16.29
C GLY A 306 -10.42 -17.75 17.64
N ALA A 307 -9.09 -17.65 17.74
CA ALA A 307 -8.44 -17.09 18.93
C ALA A 307 -8.82 -15.62 19.14
N GLU A 308 -8.98 -15.20 20.40
CA GLU A 308 -9.30 -13.80 20.74
C GLU A 308 -8.11 -12.86 20.58
N THR A 309 -6.89 -13.39 20.70
CA THR A 309 -5.64 -12.62 20.61
C THR A 309 -4.58 -13.40 19.84
N ALA A 310 -3.47 -12.75 19.49
CA ALA A 310 -2.35 -13.40 18.82
C ALA A 310 -1.43 -14.18 19.78
N ALA A 311 -1.67 -14.15 21.10
CA ALA A 311 -0.77 -14.73 22.09
C ALA A 311 -0.59 -16.26 21.97
N GLU A 312 -1.59 -16.97 21.46
CA GLU A 312 -1.60 -18.44 21.33
C GLU A 312 -0.93 -18.94 20.04
N GLY A 313 -0.36 -18.03 19.23
CA GLY A 313 0.30 -18.42 18.01
C GLY A 313 1.64 -19.13 18.23
N ARG A 314 2.23 -19.54 17.11
CA ARG A 314 3.57 -20.14 17.07
C ARG A 314 4.33 -19.68 15.83
N TRP A 315 5.65 -19.60 15.97
CA TRP A 315 6.53 -19.37 14.84
C TRP A 315 6.58 -20.61 13.96
N GLU A 316 6.21 -20.43 12.69
CA GLU A 316 6.32 -21.40 11.62
C GLU A 316 7.38 -20.97 10.63
N LYS A 317 7.99 -21.92 9.90
CA LYS A 317 9.05 -21.61 8.95
C LYS A 317 8.48 -21.17 7.60
N GLY A 318 8.95 -20.04 7.08
CA GLY A 318 8.63 -19.58 5.73
C GLY A 318 9.52 -20.24 4.65
N PRO A 319 9.31 -19.92 3.36
CA PRO A 319 9.99 -20.57 2.24
C PRO A 319 11.48 -20.17 2.12
N GLY A 320 11.85 -19.02 2.66
CA GLY A 320 13.19 -18.47 2.62
C GLY A 320 13.75 -18.38 1.20
N LEU A 321 14.99 -18.84 1.02
CA LEU A 321 15.68 -18.80 -0.27
C LEU A 321 15.06 -19.70 -1.34
N LYS A 322 14.28 -20.72 -0.97
CA LYS A 322 13.59 -21.57 -1.95
C LYS A 322 12.64 -20.76 -2.85
N LEU A 323 12.03 -19.71 -2.29
CA LEU A 323 11.24 -18.74 -3.04
C LEU A 323 12.15 -17.70 -3.72
N PHE A 324 13.06 -17.07 -2.95
CA PHE A 324 13.78 -15.90 -3.45
C PHE A 324 14.81 -16.18 -4.53
N GLU A 325 15.50 -17.31 -4.51
CA GLU A 325 16.48 -17.65 -5.55
C GLU A 325 15.86 -17.70 -6.95
N PRO A 326 14.80 -18.49 -7.22
CA PRO A 326 14.15 -18.50 -8.52
C PRO A 326 13.44 -17.18 -8.83
N LEU A 327 12.83 -16.52 -7.83
CA LEU A 327 12.15 -15.25 -8.02
C LEU A 327 13.10 -14.14 -8.49
N LEU A 328 14.25 -13.97 -7.83
CA LEU A 328 15.26 -12.98 -8.20
C LEU A 328 15.95 -13.32 -9.53
N GLN A 329 16.07 -14.61 -9.89
CA GLN A 329 16.54 -15.04 -11.19
C GLN A 329 15.55 -14.73 -12.32
N ALA A 330 14.25 -14.87 -12.07
CA ALA A 330 13.19 -14.54 -13.03
C ALA A 330 13.06 -13.02 -13.26
N PHE A 331 13.38 -12.21 -12.25
CA PHE A 331 13.28 -10.75 -12.30
C PHE A 331 14.60 -10.05 -11.94
N PRO A 332 15.69 -10.24 -12.72
CA PRO A 332 17.03 -9.74 -12.35
C PRO A 332 17.13 -8.21 -12.35
N ALA A 333 16.20 -7.52 -13.04
CA ALA A 333 16.10 -6.07 -13.07
C ALA A 333 15.13 -5.49 -12.01
N ALA A 334 14.42 -6.33 -11.27
CA ALA A 334 13.46 -5.86 -10.28
C ALA A 334 14.15 -5.13 -9.13
N CYS A 335 13.63 -3.95 -8.80
CA CYS A 335 14.03 -3.21 -7.63
C CYS A 335 13.08 -3.54 -6.49
N LEU A 336 13.53 -4.37 -5.55
CA LEU A 336 12.73 -4.75 -4.37
C LEU A 336 13.30 -4.10 -3.11
N LEU A 337 12.42 -3.80 -2.15
CA LEU A 337 12.74 -3.34 -0.80
C LEU A 337 12.12 -4.31 0.19
N ALA A 338 12.90 -4.79 1.16
CA ALA A 338 12.38 -5.65 2.22
C ALA A 338 11.93 -4.79 3.40
N GLU A 339 10.68 -4.92 3.82
CA GLU A 339 10.29 -4.41 5.12
C GLU A 339 10.66 -5.40 6.22
N ASP A 340 11.77 -5.10 6.90
CA ASP A 340 12.37 -5.88 7.97
C ASP A 340 12.27 -5.16 9.33
N LEU A 341 11.10 -4.61 9.66
CA LEU A 341 10.86 -3.94 10.95
C LEU A 341 10.35 -4.92 12.02
N GLY A 342 10.34 -4.46 13.27
CA GLY A 342 9.95 -5.27 14.43
C GLY A 342 11.12 -6.09 15.02
N GLU A 343 10.77 -7.13 15.78
CA GLU A 343 11.77 -8.01 16.38
C GLU A 343 12.37 -8.95 15.33
N ILE A 344 13.56 -8.60 14.83
CA ILE A 344 14.26 -9.33 13.79
C ILE A 344 15.30 -10.29 14.40
N THR A 345 15.16 -11.58 14.10
CA THR A 345 16.10 -12.64 14.51
C THR A 345 17.38 -12.61 13.67
N SER A 346 18.40 -13.39 14.05
CA SER A 346 19.58 -13.60 13.20
C SER A 346 19.22 -14.19 11.84
N ASP A 347 18.22 -15.07 11.80
CA ASP A 347 17.87 -15.82 10.60
C ASP A 347 17.19 -14.94 9.56
N VAL A 348 16.33 -14.01 9.99
CA VAL A 348 15.76 -13.00 9.10
C VAL A 348 16.86 -12.10 8.52
N ARG A 349 17.87 -11.72 9.31
CA ARG A 349 19.02 -10.93 8.81
C ARG A 349 19.87 -11.72 7.81
N ASN A 350 20.04 -13.03 8.05
CA ASN A 350 20.75 -13.91 7.15
C ASN A 350 19.99 -14.04 5.82
N LEU A 351 18.65 -14.19 5.87
CA LEU A 351 17.82 -14.20 4.67
C LEU A 351 17.94 -12.87 3.90
N LEU A 352 17.78 -11.73 4.57
CA LEU A 352 17.93 -10.40 3.94
C LEU A 352 19.31 -10.21 3.29
N THR A 353 20.36 -10.69 3.96
CA THR A 353 21.73 -10.62 3.44
C THR A 353 21.89 -11.50 2.20
N ALA A 354 21.34 -12.73 2.24
CA ALA A 354 21.44 -13.70 1.16
C ALA A 354 20.62 -13.29 -0.08
N THR A 355 19.43 -12.69 0.10
CA THR A 355 18.66 -12.14 -1.02
C THR A 355 19.30 -10.88 -1.60
N GLY A 356 20.13 -10.19 -0.80
CA GLY A 356 20.73 -8.94 -1.18
C GLY A 356 19.70 -7.83 -1.38
N LEU A 357 18.54 -7.89 -0.73
CA LEU A 357 17.58 -6.80 -0.76
C LEU A 357 17.98 -5.67 0.20
N PRO A 358 17.65 -4.40 -0.10
CA PRO A 358 17.75 -3.32 0.87
C PRO A 358 16.65 -3.47 1.94
N GLY A 359 17.04 -3.38 3.21
CA GLY A 359 16.10 -3.31 4.33
C GLY A 359 15.55 -1.90 4.56
N MET A 360 14.80 -1.74 5.64
CA MET A 360 14.17 -0.50 6.09
C MET A 360 14.66 -0.07 7.47
N LYS A 361 14.66 1.25 7.70
CA LYS A 361 14.89 1.84 9.02
C LYS A 361 13.87 2.94 9.28
N VAL A 362 13.24 2.92 10.45
CA VAL A 362 12.24 3.93 10.83
C VAL A 362 12.75 4.73 12.02
N LEU A 363 12.92 6.03 11.81
CA LEU A 363 13.52 6.93 12.80
C LEU A 363 12.75 6.99 14.12
N GLN A 364 11.42 6.89 14.07
CA GLN A 364 10.57 6.90 15.27
C GLN A 364 10.81 5.70 16.20
N PHE A 365 11.46 4.63 15.74
CA PHE A 365 11.84 3.47 16.57
C PHE A 365 13.24 3.60 17.19
N ALA A 366 13.97 4.68 16.90
CA ALA A 366 15.39 4.79 17.22
C ALA A 366 15.72 5.27 18.65
N PHE A 367 14.73 5.78 19.38
CA PHE A 367 14.95 6.62 20.56
C PHE A 367 14.31 6.07 21.83
N ASP A 368 14.66 4.84 22.17
CA ASP A 368 14.47 4.28 23.50
C ASP A 368 15.66 4.65 24.42
N PRO A 369 15.44 5.33 25.57
CA PRO A 369 16.48 5.67 26.54
C PRO A 369 17.12 4.47 27.23
N ASP A 370 16.44 3.32 27.25
CA ASP A 370 16.88 2.13 27.98
C ASP A 370 17.58 1.11 27.06
N SER A 371 17.72 1.42 25.76
CA SER A 371 18.42 0.57 24.79
C SER A 371 19.23 1.34 23.74
N VAL A 372 20.20 0.66 23.11
CA VAL A 372 20.93 1.20 21.95
C VAL A 372 20.26 0.69 20.68
N SER A 373 19.47 1.54 20.04
CA SER A 373 18.76 1.16 18.82
C SER A 373 19.66 1.17 17.58
N ARG A 374 19.54 0.10 16.78
CA ARG A 374 20.13 0.00 15.43
C ARG A 374 19.42 0.91 14.42
N ASP A 375 18.28 1.49 14.80
CA ASP A 375 17.52 2.40 13.97
C ASP A 375 17.96 3.87 14.14
N ARG A 376 19.06 4.13 14.85
CA ARG A 376 19.67 5.48 14.90
C ARG A 376 20.45 5.79 13.61
N PRO A 377 20.33 7.01 13.05
CA PRO A 377 20.96 7.37 11.77
C PRO A 377 22.47 7.11 11.62
N HIS A 378 23.26 7.17 12.71
CA HIS A 378 24.69 6.89 12.66
C HIS A 378 25.03 5.39 12.54
N HIS A 379 24.05 4.49 12.72
CA HIS A 379 24.18 3.04 12.52
C HIS A 379 23.75 2.57 11.12
N TYR A 380 23.19 3.46 10.30
CA TYR A 380 22.62 3.06 9.02
C TYR A 380 23.70 2.60 8.03
N PRO A 381 23.56 1.40 7.42
CA PRO A 381 24.35 1.03 6.26
C PRO A 381 23.82 1.75 5.00
N GLN A 382 24.59 1.72 3.91
CA GLN A 382 24.16 2.33 2.65
C GLN A 382 22.96 1.62 2.01
N LYS A 383 22.88 0.29 2.14
CA LYS A 383 21.89 -0.54 1.43
C LYS A 383 20.57 -0.66 2.22
N ILE A 384 19.95 0.48 2.54
CA ILE A 384 18.65 0.56 3.20
C ILE A 384 17.84 1.77 2.71
N ALA A 385 16.54 1.70 2.91
CA ALA A 385 15.62 2.82 2.84
C ALA A 385 15.29 3.31 4.27
N ALA A 386 15.61 4.56 4.57
CA ALA A 386 15.33 5.17 5.86
C ALA A 386 14.07 6.05 5.80
N PHE A 387 13.26 5.99 6.83
CA PHE A 387 11.98 6.68 6.95
C PHE A 387 11.98 7.56 8.19
N THR A 388 11.35 8.73 8.14
CA THR A 388 10.96 9.44 9.38
C THR A 388 9.93 8.60 10.13
N GLY A 389 8.87 8.22 9.44
CA GLY A 389 7.82 7.29 9.82
C GLY A 389 7.22 6.66 8.57
N THR A 390 6.48 5.57 8.74
CA THR A 390 5.66 4.94 7.70
C THR A 390 4.22 5.44 7.80
N HIS A 391 3.29 4.81 7.08
CA HIS A 391 1.86 5.08 7.20
C HIS A 391 1.26 4.57 8.53
N ASP A 392 1.91 3.61 9.20
CA ASP A 392 1.49 3.07 10.50
C ASP A 392 1.97 3.90 11.69
N ASN A 393 2.98 4.74 11.45
CA ASN A 393 3.52 5.62 12.46
C ASN A 393 2.67 6.89 12.60
N ASN A 394 2.81 7.56 13.74
CA ASN A 394 2.30 8.92 13.87
C ASN A 394 3.09 9.86 12.93
N THR A 395 2.58 11.06 12.67
CA THR A 395 3.40 12.09 12.00
C THR A 395 4.61 12.41 12.87
N LEU A 396 5.70 12.90 12.30
CA LEU A 396 6.90 13.25 13.05
C LEU A 396 6.60 14.32 14.12
N MET A 397 5.70 15.26 13.80
CA MET A 397 5.22 16.26 14.73
C MET A 397 4.41 15.62 15.87
N GLY A 398 3.46 14.74 15.53
CA GLY A 398 2.65 14.02 16.52
C GLY A 398 3.48 13.10 17.42
N TRP A 399 4.50 12.45 16.86
CA TRP A 399 5.47 11.64 17.60
C TRP A 399 6.28 12.48 18.58
N LEU A 400 6.86 13.62 18.15
CA LEU A 400 7.60 14.52 19.04
C LEU A 400 6.77 14.99 20.24
N HIS A 401 5.50 15.34 20.01
CA HIS A 401 4.59 15.74 21.08
C HIS A 401 4.20 14.59 22.02
N GLY A 402 4.32 13.34 21.57
CA GLY A 402 4.01 12.15 22.35
C GLY A 402 5.18 11.60 23.17
N LEU A 403 6.39 12.15 23.01
CA LEU A 403 7.57 11.68 23.74
C LEU A 403 7.46 11.94 25.25
N LYS A 404 7.89 10.97 26.04
CA LYS A 404 8.11 11.11 27.48
C LYS A 404 9.38 11.92 27.74
N GLU A 405 9.55 12.42 28.96
CA GLU A 405 10.67 13.29 29.34
C GLU A 405 12.05 12.72 28.98
N ARG A 406 12.35 11.47 29.37
CA ARG A 406 13.64 10.83 29.05
C ARG A 406 13.84 10.61 27.54
N GLU A 407 12.78 10.30 26.81
CA GLU A 407 12.83 10.13 25.35
C GLU A 407 13.06 11.48 24.67
N TRP A 408 12.36 12.52 25.13
CA TRP A 408 12.52 13.90 24.67
C TRP A 408 13.94 14.41 24.89
N GLU A 409 14.53 14.22 26.07
CA GLU A 409 15.91 14.62 26.35
C GLU A 409 16.89 13.95 25.37
N LEU A 410 16.77 12.63 25.18
CA LEU A 410 17.60 11.89 24.24
C LEU A 410 17.44 12.40 22.80
N VAL A 411 16.19 12.61 22.34
CA VAL A 411 15.88 13.12 21.00
C VAL A 411 16.39 14.55 20.82
N ARG A 412 16.18 15.40 21.82
CA ARG A 412 16.64 16.80 21.84
C ARG A 412 18.15 16.86 21.69
N ASP A 413 18.87 16.09 22.50
CA ASP A 413 20.33 16.09 22.52
C ASP A 413 20.90 15.51 21.22
N TYR A 414 20.29 14.45 20.69
CA TYR A 414 20.75 13.81 19.45
C TYR A 414 20.61 14.71 18.21
N PHE A 415 19.50 15.46 18.11
CA PHE A 415 19.23 16.31 16.94
C PHE A 415 19.55 17.80 17.15
N GLY A 416 19.95 18.20 18.37
CA GLY A 416 20.13 19.61 18.74
C GLY A 416 18.81 20.39 18.67
N LEU A 417 17.73 19.84 19.25
CA LEU A 417 16.42 20.49 19.24
C LEU A 417 16.36 21.63 20.27
N ARG A 418 15.51 22.62 19.98
CA ARG A 418 15.25 23.74 20.87
C ARG A 418 13.96 23.52 21.64
N GLU A 419 13.96 23.96 22.89
CA GLU A 419 12.74 24.00 23.71
C GLU A 419 11.81 25.14 23.28
N GLY A 420 10.50 24.92 23.47
CA GLY A 420 9.45 25.88 23.17
C GLY A 420 8.48 25.41 22.08
N SER A 421 7.27 25.98 22.08
CA SER A 421 6.14 25.53 21.26
C SER A 421 5.78 26.49 20.11
N SER A 422 6.61 27.50 19.83
CA SER A 422 6.31 28.43 18.73
C SER A 422 6.36 27.72 17.38
N PRO A 423 5.53 28.10 16.39
CA PRO A 423 5.57 27.50 15.05
C PRO A 423 6.95 27.56 14.37
N LYS A 424 7.74 28.62 14.68
CA LYS A 424 9.11 28.76 14.20
C LYS A 424 10.03 27.67 14.77
N ILE A 425 9.96 27.45 16.09
CA ILE A 425 10.77 26.43 16.79
C ILE A 425 10.36 25.03 16.32
N ALA A 426 9.07 24.73 16.22
CA ALA A 426 8.58 23.45 15.72
C ALA A 426 9.13 23.14 14.32
N ARG A 427 9.07 24.12 13.40
CA ARG A 427 9.64 23.98 12.05
C ARG A 427 11.16 23.80 12.07
N GLU A 428 11.90 24.55 12.90
CA GLU A 428 13.35 24.38 13.05
C GLU A 428 13.71 22.98 13.56
N ASN A 429 12.98 22.48 14.57
CA ASN A 429 13.19 21.15 15.13
C ASN A 429 12.91 20.05 14.10
N LEU A 430 11.79 20.11 13.38
CA LEU A 430 11.49 19.16 12.29
C LEU A 430 12.59 19.18 11.22
N ARG A 431 13.07 20.37 10.83
CA ARG A 431 14.17 20.49 9.86
C ARG A 431 15.49 19.91 10.35
N ASN A 432 15.79 19.99 11.65
CA ASN A 432 16.99 19.37 12.23
C ASN A 432 16.92 17.84 12.17
N ILE A 433 15.75 17.27 12.46
CA ILE A 433 15.51 15.83 12.34
C ILE A 433 15.63 15.38 10.88
N LEU A 434 14.92 16.05 9.97
CA LEU A 434 14.98 15.75 8.53
C LEU A 434 16.41 15.87 7.99
N ARG A 435 17.15 16.92 8.35
CA ARG A 435 18.55 17.08 7.93
C ARG A 435 19.42 15.93 8.39
N THR A 436 19.25 15.48 9.64
CA THR A 436 20.01 14.36 10.20
C THR A 436 19.72 13.06 9.43
N LEU A 437 18.45 12.82 9.09
CA LEU A 437 18.07 11.65 8.30
C LEU A 437 18.66 11.72 6.88
N TRP A 438 18.59 12.89 6.23
CA TRP A 438 19.18 13.13 4.91
C TRP A 438 20.71 12.96 4.88
N GLN A 439 21.39 13.35 5.95
CA GLN A 439 22.85 13.21 6.11
C GLN A 439 23.30 11.77 6.41
N SER A 440 22.38 10.87 6.79
CA SER A 440 22.71 9.46 7.04
C SER A 440 23.30 8.77 5.80
N GLN A 441 23.90 7.59 6.01
CA GLN A 441 24.45 6.79 4.92
C GLN A 441 23.36 6.09 4.08
N ALA A 442 22.10 6.07 4.52
CA ALA A 442 21.00 5.42 3.83
C ALA A 442 20.94 5.79 2.33
N GLY A 443 20.88 4.77 1.48
CA GLY A 443 20.78 4.92 0.04
C GLY A 443 19.51 5.66 -0.36
N LEU A 444 18.39 5.30 0.26
CA LEU A 444 17.11 5.99 0.05
C LEU A 444 16.62 6.60 1.35
N VAL A 445 16.11 7.84 1.30
CA VAL A 445 15.39 8.45 2.42
C VAL A 445 13.98 8.80 1.96
N ILE A 446 12.97 8.24 2.63
CA ILE A 446 11.56 8.52 2.37
C ILE A 446 10.97 9.28 3.56
N CYS A 447 10.09 10.23 3.25
CA CYS A 447 9.39 11.02 4.26
C CYS A 447 7.91 11.15 3.89
N PRO A 448 6.96 10.84 4.80
CA PRO A 448 5.55 11.11 4.57
C PRO A 448 5.30 12.60 4.33
N VAL A 449 4.37 12.95 3.43
CA VAL A 449 4.07 14.36 3.10
C VAL A 449 3.68 15.19 4.32
N GLN A 450 3.10 14.54 5.34
CA GLN A 450 2.75 15.16 6.62
C GLN A 450 3.96 15.82 7.28
N ASP A 451 5.11 15.15 7.23
CA ASP A 451 6.33 15.59 7.88
C ASP A 451 7.00 16.73 7.09
N LEU A 452 6.84 16.74 5.75
CA LEU A 452 7.24 17.86 4.90
C LEU A 452 6.47 19.14 5.26
N LEU A 453 5.22 18.97 5.68
CA LEU A 453 4.28 20.04 5.99
C LEU A 453 4.21 20.38 7.49
N GLY A 454 4.85 19.58 8.35
CA GLY A 454 4.78 19.72 9.81
C GLY A 454 3.38 19.51 10.38
N LEU A 455 2.59 18.60 9.80
CA LEU A 455 1.24 18.27 10.22
C LEU A 455 1.24 17.36 11.46
N GLY A 456 0.24 17.50 12.33
CA GLY A 456 0.14 16.75 13.58
C GLY A 456 -0.57 15.40 13.45
N SER A 457 -0.83 14.78 14.61
CA SER A 457 -1.47 13.46 14.72
C SER A 457 -2.83 13.37 14.02
N GLU A 458 -3.50 14.50 13.79
CA GLU A 458 -4.74 14.58 13.03
C GLU A 458 -4.60 14.18 11.54
N TYR A 459 -3.37 14.06 11.03
CA TYR A 459 -3.04 13.56 9.70
C TYR A 459 -2.34 12.18 9.71
N ARG A 460 -2.38 11.45 10.83
CA ARG A 460 -1.92 10.06 10.89
C ARG A 460 -2.75 9.19 9.92
N ILE A 461 -2.07 8.38 9.09
CA ILE A 461 -2.75 7.55 8.07
C ILE A 461 -3.42 6.34 8.72
N ASN A 462 -2.67 5.60 9.54
CA ASN A 462 -3.14 4.39 10.19
C ASN A 462 -2.65 4.31 11.64
N THR A 463 -3.50 3.78 12.51
CA THR A 463 -3.15 3.31 13.84
C THR A 463 -3.34 1.80 13.89
N PRO A 464 -2.25 1.00 13.80
CA PRO A 464 -2.33 -0.45 13.88
C PRO A 464 -3.10 -0.92 15.12
N GLY A 465 -3.93 -1.95 14.96
CA GLY A 465 -4.79 -2.49 16.02
C GLY A 465 -6.08 -1.70 16.27
N CYS A 466 -6.31 -0.57 15.59
CA CYS A 466 -7.58 0.14 15.63
C CYS A 466 -8.39 -0.09 14.35
N THR A 467 -9.71 -0.19 14.47
CA THR A 467 -10.62 -0.32 13.31
C THR A 467 -11.12 1.03 12.79
N ASP A 468 -11.08 2.07 13.63
CA ASP A 468 -11.64 3.38 13.33
C ASP A 468 -10.58 4.39 12.92
N ASN A 469 -11.00 5.40 12.16
CA ASN A 469 -10.20 6.57 11.80
C ASN A 469 -8.96 6.33 10.92
N ASN A 470 -8.86 5.17 10.26
CA ASN A 470 -7.73 4.83 9.38
C ASN A 470 -8.03 5.06 7.90
N TRP A 471 -6.99 5.35 7.12
CA TRP A 471 -7.04 5.50 5.66
C TRP A 471 -7.91 6.66 5.18
N LEU A 472 -8.25 7.61 6.05
CA LEU A 472 -9.17 8.70 5.72
C LEU A 472 -8.43 9.96 5.26
N VAL A 473 -7.16 10.14 5.61
CA VAL A 473 -6.49 11.43 5.45
C VAL A 473 -6.31 11.79 3.98
N ARG A 474 -6.61 13.06 3.64
CA ARG A 474 -6.33 13.67 2.35
C ARG A 474 -5.69 15.04 2.50
N MET A 475 -4.95 15.43 1.48
CA MET A 475 -4.32 16.74 1.35
C MET A 475 -5.19 17.65 0.48
N THR A 476 -5.11 18.95 0.74
CA THR A 476 -5.62 19.99 -0.15
C THR A 476 -4.52 20.54 -1.03
N ASP A 477 -4.87 21.12 -2.18
CA ASP A 477 -3.90 21.83 -3.03
C ASP A 477 -3.16 22.91 -2.22
N ALA A 478 -3.89 23.69 -1.42
CA ALA A 478 -3.30 24.71 -0.55
C ALA A 478 -2.30 24.13 0.46
N GLN A 479 -2.48 22.89 0.93
CA GLN A 479 -1.50 22.24 1.79
C GLN A 479 -0.27 21.84 1.00
N LEU A 480 -0.43 21.14 -0.13
CA LEU A 480 0.69 20.72 -0.97
C LEU A 480 1.50 21.91 -1.51
N ASP A 481 0.88 23.06 -1.73
CA ASP A 481 1.56 24.29 -2.13
C ASP A 481 2.44 24.91 -1.03
N ARG A 482 2.24 24.52 0.24
CA ARG A 482 3.11 24.96 1.35
C ARG A 482 4.38 24.12 1.50
N ILE A 483 4.56 23.07 0.70
CA ILE A 483 5.84 22.32 0.68
C ILE A 483 6.94 23.31 0.29
N ASP A 484 7.94 23.48 1.17
CA ASP A 484 9.09 24.36 0.92
C ASP A 484 10.05 23.69 -0.06
N THR A 485 9.68 23.73 -1.34
CA THR A 485 10.40 23.06 -2.43
C THR A 485 11.85 23.53 -2.53
N ASP A 486 12.14 24.82 -2.32
CA ASP A 486 13.50 25.36 -2.33
C ASP A 486 14.36 24.77 -1.22
N TRP A 487 13.81 24.67 0.00
CA TRP A 487 14.53 24.08 1.12
C TRP A 487 14.84 22.60 0.89
N PHE A 488 13.86 21.82 0.40
CA PHE A 488 14.06 20.40 0.10
C PHE A 488 15.02 20.19 -1.07
N LYS A 489 14.91 21.00 -2.13
CA LYS A 489 15.85 20.97 -3.26
C LYS A 489 17.28 21.20 -2.77
N ARG A 490 17.49 22.27 -1.99
CA ARG A 490 18.79 22.57 -1.39
C ARG A 490 19.28 21.45 -0.48
N LEU A 491 18.40 20.85 0.33
CA LEU A 491 18.75 19.74 1.21
C LEU A 491 19.20 18.51 0.40
N ASN A 492 18.48 18.18 -0.66
CA ASN A 492 18.84 17.10 -1.58
C ASN A 492 20.19 17.39 -2.26
N GLU A 493 20.44 18.62 -2.71
CA GLU A 493 21.72 19.01 -3.34
C GLU A 493 22.90 18.89 -2.38
N ILE A 494 22.82 19.50 -1.19
CA ILE A 494 23.95 19.50 -0.23
C ILE A 494 24.24 18.13 0.37
N THR A 495 23.29 17.20 0.31
CA THR A 495 23.46 15.81 0.78
C THR A 495 23.68 14.81 -0.35
N GLN A 496 23.87 15.31 -1.58
CA GLN A 496 24.13 14.53 -2.80
C GLN A 496 23.07 13.45 -3.05
N ARG A 497 21.79 13.84 -2.90
CA ARG A 497 20.62 13.00 -3.20
C ARG A 497 19.93 13.38 -4.50
N THR A 498 20.49 14.35 -5.23
CA THR A 498 20.01 14.83 -6.53
C THR A 498 20.79 14.28 -7.72
N GLU A 499 21.92 13.56 -7.51
CA GLU A 499 22.88 13.33 -8.59
C GLU A 499 22.21 12.77 -9.85
N TYR A 500 22.41 13.54 -10.93
CA TYR A 500 22.21 13.17 -12.31
C TYR A 500 23.58 12.73 -12.81
N THR A 501 23.90 11.45 -12.73
CA THR A 501 24.78 10.73 -13.67
C THR A 501 24.88 9.26 -13.28
#